data_AF-A0A4Y8I473-F1
#
_entry.id   AF-A0A4Y8I473-F1
#
_cell.length_a   1.000
_cell.length_b   1.000
_cell.length_c   1.000
_cell.angle_alpha   90.00
_cell.angle_beta   90.00
_cell.angle_gamma   90.00
#
_symmetry.space_group_name_H-M   'P 1'
#
loop_
_entity.id
_entity.type
_entity.pdbx_description
1 polymer ?
#
loop_
_entity_poly.entity_id
_entity_poly.type
_entity_poly.pdbx_seq_one_letter_code
_entity_poly.pdbx_strand_id
1 'polypeptide(L)'
;MSLSYAEQLDKSSRRLDIKTRDGLFHHALSTEFNFSPRECSGVLDLMNDLYFGLRPLSEGEVRQIAVHKDERSGKRMEDLRKVEVILTRESSADKNLRGSSAELRRVQILRMTEEAYEQDGLLTQEDLSRLLGLSIRQVRRDIKALVDKGYRVVLRGRMQDIGRGLSHKVWIVNLYLEWKTYSEIRRITGHTIDAIKKYLNDFSRILMNVVHGVGDVRQISFYTGKSPRLVKEYLDIIKAAKRDEMKQRRLESMKEQLLWLRRSQVVDFKKSHSCMVWRLI
;
A
#
# COMPACT_ATOMS: atom_id res chain seq x y z
N MET A 1 -18.19 24.05 28.23
CA MET A 1 -17.62 22.69 28.09
C MET A 1 -16.53 22.72 27.06
N SER A 2 -15.27 22.63 27.49
CA SER A 2 -14.12 22.50 26.58
C SER A 2 -14.20 21.14 25.89
N LEU A 3 -14.16 21.15 24.55
CA LEU A 3 -14.04 19.91 23.76
C LEU A 3 -12.80 19.15 24.23
N SER A 4 -12.94 17.84 24.42
CA SER A 4 -11.83 16.95 24.73
C SER A 4 -10.72 17.11 23.67
N TYR A 5 -9.45 16.99 24.07
CA TYR A 5 -8.31 17.05 23.15
C TYR A 5 -8.47 16.09 21.95
N ALA A 6 -9.12 14.94 22.16
CA ALA A 6 -9.46 13.98 21.11
C ALA A 6 -10.52 14.52 20.13
N GLU A 7 -11.52 15.25 20.61
CA GLU A 7 -12.57 15.87 19.78
C GLU A 7 -12.02 17.06 18.99
N GLN A 8 -11.07 17.80 19.55
CA GLN A 8 -10.37 18.89 18.86
C GLN A 8 -9.51 18.37 17.70
N LEU A 9 -8.81 17.25 17.91
CA LEU A 9 -8.03 16.58 16.86
C LEU A 9 -8.93 16.00 15.75
N ASP A 10 -10.07 15.40 16.09
CA ASP A 10 -11.03 14.87 15.10
C ASP A 10 -11.66 16.00 14.25
N LYS A 11 -12.05 17.12 14.89
CA LYS A 11 -12.53 18.31 14.18
C LYS A 11 -11.48 18.88 13.23
N SER A 12 -10.23 18.98 13.68
CA SER A 12 -9.13 19.46 12.83
C SER A 12 -8.87 18.53 11.64
N SER A 13 -8.86 17.22 11.90
CA SER A 13 -8.67 16.16 10.91
C SER A 13 -9.71 16.23 9.79
N ARG A 14 -11.01 16.32 10.14
CA ARG A 14 -12.12 16.44 9.19
C ARG A 14 -12.05 17.71 8.36
N ARG A 15 -11.67 18.84 8.96
CA ARG A 15 -11.50 20.11 8.23
C ARG A 15 -10.37 20.05 7.20
N LEU A 16 -9.35 19.26 7.47
CA LEU A 16 -8.25 19.03 6.53
C LEU A 16 -8.63 18.03 5.43
N ASP A 17 -9.51 17.05 5.68
CA ASP A 17 -9.97 16.10 4.64
C ASP A 17 -10.82 16.80 3.56
N ILE A 18 -11.61 17.81 3.94
CA ILE A 18 -12.38 18.65 3.01
C ILE A 18 -11.46 19.49 2.13
N LYS A 19 -10.30 19.90 2.66
CA LYS A 19 -9.32 20.73 1.96
C LYS A 19 -8.37 19.90 1.09
N THR A 20 -8.87 18.82 0.53
CA THR A 20 -8.11 17.99 -0.40
C THR A 20 -8.68 18.07 -1.82
N ARG A 21 -7.89 17.78 -2.87
CA ARG A 21 -8.38 17.63 -4.25
C ARG A 21 -9.43 16.53 -4.35
N ASP A 22 -9.20 15.40 -3.68
CA ASP A 22 -10.16 14.31 -3.60
C ASP A 22 -11.43 14.76 -2.85
N GLY A 23 -11.29 15.58 -1.81
CA GLY A 23 -12.38 16.22 -1.06
C GLY A 23 -13.17 17.25 -1.88
N LEU A 24 -12.48 18.06 -2.69
CA LEU A 24 -13.09 18.99 -3.65
C LEU A 24 -13.83 18.23 -4.75
N PHE A 25 -13.25 17.15 -5.25
CA PHE A 25 -13.87 16.30 -6.26
C PHE A 25 -15.10 15.58 -5.68
N HIS A 26 -15.00 15.05 -4.46
CA HIS A 26 -16.14 14.49 -3.72
C HIS A 26 -17.26 15.51 -3.53
N HIS A 27 -16.91 16.74 -3.14
CA HIS A 27 -17.87 17.83 -2.98
C HIS A 27 -18.55 18.15 -4.31
N ALA A 28 -17.78 18.38 -5.38
CA ALA A 28 -18.31 18.68 -6.71
C ALA A 28 -19.26 17.59 -7.22
N LEU A 29 -18.87 16.30 -7.13
CA LEU A 29 -19.76 15.19 -7.52
C LEU A 29 -21.03 15.10 -6.66
N SER A 30 -20.92 15.38 -5.37
CA SER A 30 -22.07 15.35 -4.47
C SER A 30 -23.01 16.53 -4.66
N THR A 31 -22.50 17.74 -4.93
CA THR A 31 -23.32 18.96 -5.05
C THR A 31 -23.82 19.21 -6.46
N GLU A 32 -23.03 18.90 -7.48
CA GLU A 32 -23.37 19.19 -8.88
C GLU A 32 -24.07 18.01 -9.56
N PHE A 33 -23.76 16.77 -9.14
CA PHE A 33 -24.28 15.55 -9.74
C PHE A 33 -25.10 14.68 -8.79
N ASN A 34 -25.31 15.12 -7.54
CA ASN A 34 -26.07 14.41 -6.51
C ASN A 34 -25.60 12.98 -6.23
N PHE A 35 -24.31 12.70 -6.45
CA PHE A 35 -23.75 11.39 -6.18
C PHE A 35 -23.72 11.12 -4.68
N SER A 36 -24.05 9.89 -4.31
CA SER A 36 -23.83 9.40 -2.95
C SER A 36 -22.33 9.31 -2.66
N PRO A 37 -21.91 9.35 -1.37
CA PRO A 37 -20.50 9.22 -1.01
C PRO A 37 -19.81 7.99 -1.60
N ARG A 38 -20.56 6.88 -1.77
CA ARG A 38 -20.03 5.64 -2.39
C ARG A 38 -19.84 5.77 -3.90
N GLU A 39 -20.74 6.45 -4.59
CA GLU A 39 -20.61 6.69 -6.03
C GLU A 39 -19.45 7.64 -6.32
N CYS A 40 -19.27 8.69 -5.51
CA CYS A 40 -18.11 9.59 -5.62
C CYS A 40 -16.78 8.83 -5.48
N SER A 41 -16.64 7.97 -4.47
CA SER A 41 -15.42 7.16 -4.29
C SER A 41 -15.21 6.18 -5.46
N GLY A 42 -16.28 5.52 -5.92
CA GLY A 42 -16.18 4.58 -7.04
C GLY A 42 -15.76 5.25 -8.37
N VAL A 43 -16.19 6.48 -8.61
CA VAL A 43 -15.77 7.26 -9.79
C VAL A 43 -14.32 7.73 -9.67
N LEU A 44 -13.88 8.14 -8.48
CA LEU A 44 -12.46 8.44 -8.21
C LEU A 44 -11.56 7.23 -8.46
N ASP A 45 -11.98 6.06 -7.98
CA ASP A 45 -11.24 4.80 -8.18
C ASP A 45 -11.13 4.45 -9.67
N LEU A 46 -12.25 4.55 -10.40
CA LEU A 46 -12.28 4.31 -11.84
C LEU A 46 -11.40 5.30 -12.61
N MET A 47 -11.42 6.59 -12.23
CA MET A 47 -10.55 7.61 -12.83
C MET A 47 -9.07 7.26 -12.58
N ASN A 48 -8.72 6.86 -11.36
CA ASN A 48 -7.36 6.46 -11.01
C ASN A 48 -6.89 5.23 -11.78
N ASP A 49 -7.77 4.25 -11.99
CA ASP A 49 -7.48 3.03 -12.73
C ASP A 49 -7.30 3.29 -14.24
N LEU A 50 -8.18 4.11 -14.84
CA LEU A 50 -8.15 4.39 -16.29
C LEU A 50 -7.04 5.37 -16.68
N TYR A 51 -6.69 6.33 -15.82
CA TYR A 51 -5.74 7.40 -16.15
C TYR A 51 -4.40 7.28 -15.40
N PHE A 52 -4.06 6.12 -14.84
CA PHE A 52 -2.90 5.91 -13.95
C PHE A 52 -1.56 6.51 -14.45
N GLY A 53 -1.34 6.62 -15.77
CA GLY A 53 -0.13 7.23 -16.37
C GLY A 53 -0.25 8.68 -16.85
N LEU A 54 -1.48 9.22 -16.91
CA LEU A 54 -1.78 10.62 -17.26
C LEU A 54 -2.35 11.41 -16.08
N ARG A 55 -2.55 10.74 -14.94
CA ARG A 55 -3.26 11.36 -13.83
C ARG A 55 -2.42 12.48 -13.25
N PRO A 56 -3.02 13.65 -13.00
CA PRO A 56 -2.39 14.65 -12.16
C PRO A 56 -2.09 14.03 -10.80
N LEU A 57 -1.01 14.48 -10.15
CA LEU A 57 -0.68 14.02 -8.80
C LEU A 57 -1.89 14.22 -7.88
N SER A 58 -2.24 13.15 -7.16
CA SER A 58 -3.26 13.17 -6.13
C SER A 58 -2.75 13.97 -4.92
N GLU A 59 -3.65 14.29 -3.99
CA GLU A 59 -3.26 15.03 -2.80
C GLU A 59 -2.21 14.26 -1.98
N GLY A 60 -1.16 14.96 -1.55
CA GLY A 60 -0.09 14.38 -0.74
C GLY A 60 0.90 13.54 -1.54
N GLU A 61 0.66 13.34 -2.84
CA GLU A 61 1.63 12.74 -3.75
C GLU A 61 2.66 13.77 -4.23
N VAL A 62 3.89 13.31 -4.39
CA VAL A 62 5.00 14.12 -4.88
C VAL A 62 5.75 13.37 -5.97
N ARG A 63 6.14 14.09 -7.03
CA ARG A 63 7.07 13.58 -8.02
C ARG A 63 8.49 13.74 -7.53
N GLN A 64 9.26 12.66 -7.63
CA GLN A 64 10.65 12.62 -7.24
C GLN A 64 11.47 11.92 -8.32
N ILE A 65 12.65 12.46 -8.60
CA ILE A 65 13.63 11.77 -9.44
C ILE A 65 14.46 10.87 -8.53
N ALA A 66 14.41 9.57 -8.77
CA ALA A 66 15.17 8.56 -8.04
C ALA A 66 16.24 7.93 -8.94
N VAL A 67 17.21 7.23 -8.34
CA VAL A 67 18.21 6.47 -9.09
C VAL A 67 17.60 5.16 -9.54
N HIS A 68 17.79 4.76 -10.80
CA HIS A 68 17.30 3.48 -11.28
C HIS A 68 17.93 2.32 -10.50
N LYS A 69 17.13 1.32 -10.12
CA LYS A 69 17.54 0.24 -9.21
C LYS A 69 18.74 -0.57 -9.72
N ASP A 70 18.83 -0.76 -11.03
CA ASP A 70 19.89 -1.60 -11.65
C ASP A 70 21.24 -0.89 -11.82
N GLU A 71 21.35 0.38 -11.40
CA GLU A 71 22.63 1.09 -11.47
C GLU A 71 23.63 0.55 -10.45
N ARG A 72 24.88 0.29 -10.87
CA ARG A 72 25.95 -0.20 -9.98
C ARG A 72 26.64 0.94 -9.23
N SER A 73 27.24 0.64 -8.09
CA SER A 73 28.06 1.60 -7.33
C SER A 73 29.30 1.99 -8.14
N GLY A 74 29.78 3.23 -7.99
CA GLY A 74 31.06 3.70 -8.56
C GLY A 74 30.95 4.70 -9.71
N LYS A 75 29.75 4.93 -10.27
CA LYS A 75 29.50 6.05 -11.18
C LYS A 75 29.24 7.34 -10.39
N ARG A 76 29.57 8.49 -11.00
CA ARG A 76 29.19 9.81 -10.44
C ARG A 76 27.67 9.97 -10.49
N MET A 77 27.14 10.83 -9.61
CA MET A 77 25.69 11.06 -9.49
C MET A 77 25.06 11.58 -10.79
N GLU A 78 25.84 12.36 -11.54
CA GLU A 78 25.49 12.89 -12.87
C GLU A 78 25.20 11.76 -13.86
N ASP A 79 26.04 10.73 -13.88
CA ASP A 79 26.05 9.65 -14.89
C ASP A 79 25.10 8.48 -14.58
N LEU A 80 24.49 8.49 -13.39
CA LEU A 80 23.54 7.46 -12.99
C LEU A 80 22.21 7.64 -13.74
N ARG A 81 21.67 6.56 -14.31
CA ARG A 81 20.32 6.53 -14.85
C ARG A 81 19.32 6.89 -13.74
N LYS A 82 18.40 7.77 -14.09
CA LYS A 82 17.35 8.27 -13.20
C LYS A 82 16.00 7.81 -13.70
N VAL A 83 15.05 7.67 -12.79
CA VAL A 83 13.66 7.34 -13.06
C VAL A 83 12.77 8.28 -12.26
N GLU A 84 11.72 8.77 -12.90
CA GLU A 84 10.69 9.55 -12.22
C GLU A 84 9.76 8.58 -11.47
N VAL A 85 9.55 8.85 -10.18
CA VAL A 85 8.66 8.06 -9.32
C VAL A 85 7.64 8.98 -8.65
N ILE A 86 6.43 8.46 -8.45
CA ILE A 86 5.37 9.11 -7.69
C ILE A 86 5.36 8.52 -6.28
N LEU A 87 5.44 9.38 -5.26
CA LEU A 87 5.52 8.96 -3.86
C LEU A 87 4.39 9.58 -3.05
N THR A 88 3.80 8.81 -2.15
CA THR A 88 2.77 9.27 -1.21
C THR A 88 3.44 9.85 0.04
N ARG A 89 3.74 11.14 0.02
CA ARG A 89 4.32 11.85 1.17
C ARG A 89 3.29 11.93 2.30
N GLU A 90 2.09 12.36 1.99
CA GLU A 90 0.99 12.52 2.93
C GLU A 90 -0.18 11.66 2.49
N SER A 91 -0.76 10.94 3.45
CA SER A 91 -1.93 10.09 3.25
C SER A 91 -3.02 10.53 4.23
N SER A 92 -4.28 10.52 3.82
CA SER A 92 -5.41 10.76 4.74
C SER A 92 -5.45 9.76 5.91
N ALA A 93 -4.79 8.61 5.78
CA ALA A 93 -4.62 7.65 6.86
C ALA A 93 -3.56 8.04 7.88
N ASP A 94 -2.62 8.93 7.54
CA ASP A 94 -1.56 9.41 8.45
C ASP A 94 -2.15 10.11 9.68
N LYS A 95 -3.32 10.76 9.54
CA LYS A 95 -4.05 11.43 10.63
C LYS A 95 -4.45 10.49 11.77
N ASN A 96 -4.56 9.19 11.48
CA ASN A 96 -4.95 8.18 12.47
C ASN A 96 -3.75 7.62 13.25
N LEU A 97 -2.52 7.92 12.83
CA LEU A 97 -1.32 7.59 13.59
C LEU A 97 -1.30 8.50 14.83
N ARG A 98 -1.94 8.04 15.92
CA ARG A 98 -1.96 8.68 17.25
C ARG A 98 -0.59 8.58 17.95
N GLY A 99 0.48 8.88 17.22
CA GLY A 99 1.85 8.61 17.61
C GLY A 99 2.71 9.86 17.72
N SER A 100 3.90 9.68 18.27
CA SER A 100 4.95 10.71 18.24
C SER A 100 5.27 11.08 16.79
N SER A 101 5.76 12.30 16.54
CA SER A 101 6.21 12.73 15.21
C SER A 101 7.18 11.74 14.54
N ALA A 102 7.88 10.90 15.32
CA ALA A 102 8.77 9.86 14.83
C ALA A 102 8.07 8.65 14.20
N GLU A 103 6.89 8.27 14.68
CA GLU A 103 6.17 7.12 14.12
C GLU A 103 5.57 7.43 12.76
N LEU A 104 4.99 8.63 12.60
CA LEU A 104 4.53 9.15 11.32
C LEU A 104 5.67 9.15 10.30
N ARG A 105 6.82 9.74 10.65
CA ARG A 105 7.99 9.77 9.76
C ARG A 105 8.45 8.37 9.34
N ARG A 106 8.47 7.42 10.27
CA ARG A 106 8.88 6.05 9.98
C ARG A 106 7.92 5.33 9.04
N VAL A 107 6.62 5.54 9.20
CA VAL A 107 5.60 5.04 8.26
C VAL A 107 5.81 5.65 6.86
N GLN A 108 5.98 6.97 6.78
CA GLN A 108 6.25 7.67 5.52
C GLN A 108 7.52 7.14 4.83
N ILE A 109 8.61 6.94 5.58
CA ILE A 109 9.86 6.36 5.04
C ILE A 109 9.62 4.97 4.46
N LEU A 110 8.92 4.08 5.17
CA LEU A 110 8.62 2.73 4.65
C LEU A 110 7.79 2.79 3.38
N ARG A 111 6.72 3.58 3.38
CA ARG A 111 5.82 3.74 2.23
C ARG A 111 6.57 4.26 1.00
N MET A 112 7.26 5.38 1.13
CA MET A 112 7.93 6.03 0.01
C MET A 112 9.10 5.21 -0.53
N THR A 113 9.84 4.49 0.32
CA THR A 113 10.95 3.63 -0.14
C THR A 113 10.45 2.39 -0.88
N GLU A 114 9.30 1.83 -0.49
CA GLU A 114 8.68 0.72 -1.21
C GLU A 114 8.06 1.19 -2.54
N GLU A 115 7.33 2.31 -2.53
CA GLU A 115 6.74 2.91 -3.74
C GLU A 115 7.79 3.27 -4.79
N ALA A 116 8.92 3.84 -4.37
CA ALA A 116 10.04 4.10 -5.26
C ALA A 116 10.57 2.80 -5.87
N TYR A 117 10.80 1.78 -5.04
CA TYR A 117 11.34 0.50 -5.49
C TYR A 117 10.42 -0.22 -6.49
N GLU A 118 9.11 -0.10 -6.34
CA GLU A 118 8.12 -0.64 -7.27
C GLU A 118 8.13 0.04 -8.64
N GLN A 119 8.54 1.31 -8.68
CA GLN A 119 8.70 2.11 -9.89
C GLN A 119 10.15 2.11 -10.39
N ASP A 120 10.89 1.05 -10.07
CA ASP A 120 12.30 0.85 -10.44
C ASP A 120 13.28 1.90 -9.90
N GLY A 121 12.86 2.71 -8.92
CA GLY A 121 13.63 3.77 -8.30
C GLY A 121 14.20 3.40 -6.92
N LEU A 122 15.34 3.98 -6.58
CA LEU A 122 15.97 3.90 -5.27
C LEU A 122 16.19 5.31 -4.73
N LEU A 123 15.57 5.59 -3.59
CA LEU A 123 15.78 6.84 -2.86
C LEU A 123 17.11 6.82 -2.10
N THR A 124 17.72 7.99 -1.99
CA THR A 124 18.84 8.28 -1.11
C THR A 124 18.35 8.79 0.25
N GLN A 125 19.25 8.91 1.24
CA GLN A 125 18.87 9.51 2.53
C GLN A 125 18.64 11.02 2.39
N GLU A 126 19.32 11.63 1.43
CA GLU A 126 19.21 13.02 1.00
C GLU A 126 17.84 13.29 0.38
N ASP A 127 17.35 12.38 -0.47
CA ASP A 127 15.99 12.47 -1.03
C ASP A 127 14.95 12.44 0.09
N LEU A 128 15.03 11.47 1.01
CA LEU A 128 14.12 11.37 2.15
C LEU A 128 14.21 12.60 3.08
N SER A 129 15.43 13.11 3.29
CA SER A 129 15.68 14.32 4.08
C SER A 129 14.96 15.53 3.47
N ARG A 130 15.06 15.72 2.15
CA ARG A 130 14.39 16.79 1.42
C ARG A 130 12.87 16.61 1.41
N LEU A 131 12.40 15.41 1.09
CA LEU A 131 10.98 15.10 0.96
C LEU A 131 10.21 15.29 2.27
N LEU A 132 10.81 14.94 3.40
CA LEU A 132 10.18 14.99 4.72
C LEU A 132 10.57 16.23 5.54
N GLY A 133 11.43 17.11 5.02
CA GLY A 133 11.91 18.30 5.75
C GLY A 133 12.74 17.96 6.99
N LEU A 134 13.52 16.89 6.95
CA LEU A 134 14.28 16.36 8.09
C LEU A 134 15.77 16.56 7.90
N SER A 135 16.54 16.58 8.98
CA SER A 135 18.00 16.42 8.87
C SER A 135 18.36 14.98 8.46
N ILE A 136 19.45 14.81 7.72
CA ILE A 136 19.99 13.48 7.35
C ILE A 136 20.24 12.63 8.62
N ARG A 137 20.67 13.24 9.72
CA ARG A 137 20.84 12.56 11.02
C ARG A 137 19.53 11.98 11.55
N GLN A 138 18.42 12.70 11.40
CA GLN A 138 17.09 12.24 11.79
C GLN A 138 16.63 11.07 10.91
N VAL A 139 16.80 11.19 9.59
CA VAL A 139 16.52 10.12 8.62
C VAL A 139 17.29 8.85 8.97
N ARG A 140 18.61 8.95 9.23
CA ARG A 140 19.44 7.81 9.67
C ARG A 140 18.92 7.15 10.94
N ARG A 141 18.51 7.93 11.94
CA ARG A 141 17.96 7.42 13.20
C ARG A 141 16.65 6.67 12.99
N ASP A 142 15.76 7.24 12.17
CA ASP A 142 14.46 6.64 11.87
C ASP A 142 14.62 5.35 11.04
N ILE A 143 15.52 5.33 10.05
CA ILE A 143 15.89 4.13 9.28
C ILE A 143 16.48 3.05 10.19
N LYS A 144 17.38 3.42 11.11
CA LYS A 144 17.96 2.46 12.06
C LYS A 144 16.87 1.83 12.92
N ALA A 145 15.99 2.64 13.51
CA ALA A 145 14.87 2.15 14.31
C ALA A 145 13.90 1.25 13.54
N LEU A 146 13.70 1.51 12.24
CA LEU A 146 12.90 0.63 11.37
C LEU A 146 13.58 -0.73 11.15
N VAL A 147 14.88 -0.73 10.86
CA VAL A 147 15.64 -1.97 10.65
C VAL A 147 15.78 -2.78 11.93
N ASP A 148 16.00 -2.12 13.08
CA ASP A 148 16.06 -2.79 14.40
C ASP A 148 14.72 -3.47 14.75
N LYS A 149 13.60 -2.94 14.23
CA LYS A 149 12.26 -3.54 14.33
C LYS A 149 12.00 -4.64 13.28
N GLY A 150 12.97 -4.96 12.43
CA GLY A 150 12.87 -5.98 11.40
C GLY A 150 12.22 -5.52 10.09
N TYR A 151 11.95 -4.22 9.91
CA TYR A 151 11.43 -3.71 8.65
C TYR A 151 12.52 -3.55 7.60
N ARG A 152 12.17 -3.86 6.36
CA ARG A 152 13.02 -3.58 5.22
C ARG A 152 12.86 -2.13 4.78
N VAL A 153 13.98 -1.43 4.63
CA VAL A 153 14.02 -0.08 4.06
C VAL A 153 14.91 -0.11 2.83
N VAL A 154 14.32 0.11 1.65
CA VAL A 154 15.03 -0.03 0.37
C VAL A 154 15.60 1.31 -0.05
N LEU A 155 16.92 1.45 0.01
CA LEU A 155 17.64 2.68 -0.32
C LEU A 155 18.83 2.40 -1.22
N ARG A 156 19.25 3.40 -1.98
CA ARG A 156 20.42 3.32 -2.85
C ARG A 156 21.69 2.88 -2.11
N GLY A 157 22.02 3.58 -1.01
CA GLY A 157 23.22 3.30 -0.20
C GLY A 157 23.15 2.06 0.69
N ARG A 158 21.99 1.36 0.72
CA ARG A 158 21.79 0.10 1.47
C ARG A 158 21.46 -1.07 0.55
N MET A 159 21.72 -0.93 -0.76
CA MET A 159 21.34 -1.97 -1.71
C MET A 159 22.12 -3.29 -1.53
N GLN A 160 23.33 -3.22 -0.96
CA GLN A 160 24.17 -4.40 -0.71
C GLN A 160 23.75 -5.19 0.55
N ASP A 161 22.95 -4.62 1.44
CA ASP A 161 22.44 -5.24 2.67
C ASP A 161 20.92 -5.50 2.63
N ILE A 162 20.35 -5.67 1.42
CA ILE A 162 18.91 -5.98 1.25
C ILE A 162 18.65 -7.46 1.63
N GLY A 163 18.88 -7.80 2.90
CA GLY A 163 18.60 -9.10 3.50
C GLY A 163 17.57 -9.03 4.63
N ARG A 164 16.72 -10.07 4.71
CA ARG A 164 15.83 -10.52 5.80
C ARG A 164 14.74 -9.59 6.38
N GLY A 165 14.70 -8.31 6.04
CA GLY A 165 13.62 -7.43 6.54
C GLY A 165 12.25 -7.72 5.90
N LEU A 166 11.19 -7.48 6.66
CA LEU A 166 9.79 -7.58 6.19
C LEU A 166 9.48 -6.41 5.24
N SER A 167 8.96 -6.69 4.04
CA SER A 167 8.42 -5.63 3.17
C SER A 167 7.16 -5.04 3.80
N HIS A 168 6.86 -3.79 3.48
CA HIS A 168 5.73 -3.09 4.09
C HIS A 168 4.37 -3.75 3.74
N LYS A 169 4.26 -4.32 2.53
CA LYS A 169 3.08 -5.07 2.09
C LYS A 169 2.92 -6.39 2.85
N VAL A 170 4.02 -7.10 3.08
CA VAL A 170 4.03 -8.33 3.87
C VAL A 170 3.61 -8.04 5.30
N TRP A 171 3.99 -6.88 5.86
CA TRP A 171 3.52 -6.46 7.18
C TRP A 171 1.99 -6.31 7.22
N ILE A 172 1.42 -5.61 6.24
CA ILE A 172 -0.05 -5.42 6.13
C ILE A 172 -0.78 -6.76 6.03
N VAL A 173 -0.28 -7.69 5.21
CA VAL A 173 -0.85 -9.04 5.08
C VAL A 173 -0.76 -9.79 6.42
N ASN A 174 0.37 -9.73 7.11
CA ASN A 174 0.53 -10.38 8.42
C ASN A 174 -0.47 -9.84 9.45
N LEU A 175 -0.65 -8.52 9.54
CA LEU A 175 -1.64 -7.91 10.44
C LEU A 175 -3.05 -8.42 10.12
N TYR A 176 -3.41 -8.55 8.84
CA TYR A 176 -4.71 -9.10 8.46
C TYR A 176 -4.88 -10.58 8.84
N LEU A 177 -3.81 -11.39 8.70
CA LEU A 177 -3.80 -12.78 9.15
C LEU A 177 -3.87 -12.91 10.68
N GLU A 178 -3.48 -11.87 11.41
CA GLU A 178 -3.61 -11.73 12.87
C GLU A 178 -4.97 -11.14 13.29
N TRP A 179 -6.00 -11.28 12.43
CA TRP A 179 -7.38 -10.83 12.66
C TRP A 179 -7.56 -9.32 12.86
N LYS A 180 -6.57 -8.49 12.48
CA LYS A 180 -6.74 -7.04 12.49
C LYS A 180 -7.75 -6.62 11.43
N THR A 181 -8.69 -5.76 11.82
CA THR A 181 -9.65 -5.12 10.93
C THR A 181 -8.97 -4.09 10.02
N TYR A 182 -9.59 -3.72 8.90
CA TYR A 182 -9.04 -2.69 8.00
C TYR A 182 -8.80 -1.35 8.73
N SER A 183 -9.67 -0.98 9.66
CA SER A 183 -9.52 0.22 10.48
C SER A 183 -8.30 0.14 11.42
N GLU A 184 -8.06 -1.03 12.02
CA GLU A 184 -6.86 -1.25 12.85
C GLU A 184 -5.58 -1.25 12.01
N ILE A 185 -5.58 -1.94 10.87
CA ILE A 185 -4.43 -1.97 9.95
C ILE A 185 -4.12 -0.56 9.45
N ARG A 186 -5.14 0.22 9.07
CA ARG A 186 -5.01 1.64 8.71
C ARG A 186 -4.38 2.44 9.82
N ARG A 187 -4.84 2.25 11.07
CA ARG A 187 -4.30 2.95 12.24
C ARG A 187 -2.84 2.57 12.55
N ILE A 188 -2.45 1.33 12.29
CA ILE A 188 -1.10 0.82 12.57
C ILE A 188 -0.11 1.23 11.47
N THR A 189 -0.55 1.15 10.21
CA THR A 189 0.34 1.26 9.04
C THR A 189 0.26 2.62 8.35
N GLY A 190 -0.73 3.46 8.66
CA GLY A 190 -0.94 4.75 7.98
C GLY A 190 -1.32 4.62 6.50
N HIS A 191 -1.68 3.42 6.04
CA HIS A 191 -2.20 3.21 4.69
C HIS A 191 -3.69 3.50 4.61
N THR A 192 -4.14 4.03 3.46
CA THR A 192 -5.55 4.12 3.13
C THR A 192 -6.17 2.72 3.08
N ILE A 193 -7.48 2.64 3.27
CA ILE A 193 -8.20 1.36 3.19
C ILE A 193 -8.02 0.76 1.79
N ASP A 194 -7.98 1.58 0.75
CA ASP A 194 -7.84 1.11 -0.63
C ASP A 194 -6.46 0.54 -0.90
N ALA A 195 -5.40 1.16 -0.36
CA ALA A 195 -4.06 0.58 -0.41
C ALA A 195 -4.00 -0.77 0.33
N ILE A 196 -4.64 -0.88 1.50
CA ILE A 196 -4.74 -2.15 2.24
C ILE A 196 -5.49 -3.20 1.43
N LYS A 197 -6.67 -2.85 0.88
CA LYS A 197 -7.47 -3.73 0.01
C LYS A 197 -6.65 -4.21 -1.18
N LYS A 198 -5.90 -3.32 -1.84
CA LYS A 198 -5.02 -3.65 -2.97
C LYS A 198 -3.99 -4.72 -2.59
N TYR A 199 -3.30 -4.55 -1.46
CA TYR A 199 -2.31 -5.54 -1.01
C TYR A 199 -2.95 -6.88 -0.62
N LEU A 200 -4.11 -6.85 0.02
CA LEU A 200 -4.85 -8.08 0.36
C LEU A 200 -5.40 -8.78 -0.88
N ASN A 201 -5.79 -8.03 -1.92
CA ASN A 201 -6.21 -8.57 -3.20
C ASN A 201 -5.02 -9.18 -3.98
N ASP A 202 -3.86 -8.55 -3.94
CA ASP A 202 -2.64 -9.13 -4.51
C ASP A 202 -2.29 -10.46 -3.80
N PHE A 203 -2.42 -10.50 -2.48
CA PHE A 203 -2.23 -11.70 -1.68
C PHE A 203 -3.28 -12.78 -1.99
N SER A 204 -4.55 -12.41 -2.11
CA SER A 204 -5.65 -13.35 -2.42
C SER A 204 -5.45 -14.03 -3.77
N ARG A 205 -5.00 -13.28 -4.79
CA ARG A 205 -4.69 -13.82 -6.12
C ARG A 205 -3.57 -14.86 -6.06
N ILE A 206 -2.51 -14.58 -5.29
CA ILE A 206 -1.41 -15.54 -5.10
C ILE A 206 -1.88 -16.77 -4.31
N LEU A 207 -2.66 -16.58 -3.24
CA LEU A 207 -3.26 -17.68 -2.48
C LEU A 207 -4.12 -18.59 -3.38
N MET A 208 -4.96 -18.03 -4.24
CA MET A 208 -5.81 -18.81 -5.13
C MET A 208 -5.03 -19.61 -6.17
N ASN A 209 -3.89 -19.11 -6.65
CA ASN A 209 -3.00 -19.90 -7.51
C ASN A 209 -2.50 -21.15 -6.77
N VAL A 210 -2.06 -20.99 -5.51
CA VAL A 210 -1.62 -22.11 -4.67
C VAL A 210 -2.74 -23.11 -4.43
N VAL A 211 -3.96 -22.63 -4.13
CA VAL A 211 -5.14 -23.49 -3.95
C VAL A 211 -5.46 -24.30 -5.21
N HIS A 212 -5.18 -23.75 -6.39
CA HIS A 212 -5.35 -24.43 -7.68
C HIS A 212 -4.12 -25.24 -8.13
N GLY A 213 -3.15 -25.47 -7.25
CA GLY A 213 -1.99 -26.31 -7.52
C GLY A 213 -0.83 -25.61 -8.23
N VAL A 214 -0.92 -24.30 -8.48
CA VAL A 214 0.16 -23.50 -9.05
C VAL A 214 1.01 -22.93 -7.91
N GLY A 215 2.16 -23.55 -7.65
CA GLY A 215 3.10 -23.12 -6.60
C GLY A 215 4.41 -22.52 -7.13
N ASP A 216 4.65 -22.56 -8.43
CA ASP A 216 5.88 -22.04 -9.03
C ASP A 216 5.89 -20.50 -9.06
N VAL A 217 6.99 -19.92 -8.58
CA VAL A 217 7.13 -18.46 -8.44
C VAL A 217 7.06 -17.75 -9.79
N ARG A 218 7.67 -18.32 -10.84
CA ARG A 218 7.72 -17.68 -12.16
C ARG A 218 6.35 -17.70 -12.81
N GLN A 219 5.64 -18.84 -12.72
CA GLN A 219 4.27 -18.96 -13.23
C GLN A 219 3.31 -18.00 -12.53
N ILE A 220 3.32 -17.96 -11.19
CA ILE A 220 2.46 -17.04 -10.43
C ILE A 220 2.80 -15.58 -10.76
N SER A 221 4.10 -15.24 -10.84
CA SER A 221 4.55 -13.90 -11.22
C SER A 221 4.00 -13.49 -12.58
N PHE A 222 4.05 -14.39 -13.56
CA PHE A 222 3.49 -14.17 -14.90
C PHE A 222 1.96 -13.97 -14.86
N TYR A 223 1.21 -14.84 -14.17
CA TYR A 223 -0.26 -14.75 -14.11
C TYR A 223 -0.78 -13.55 -13.31
N THR A 224 -0.04 -13.11 -12.31
CA THR A 224 -0.46 -12.02 -11.41
C THR A 224 0.11 -10.67 -11.79
N GLY A 225 1.11 -10.63 -12.68
CA GLY A 225 1.88 -9.42 -13.01
C GLY A 225 2.70 -8.91 -11.82
N LYS A 226 2.93 -9.73 -10.78
CA LYS A 226 3.67 -9.34 -9.57
C LYS A 226 5.12 -9.74 -9.67
N SER A 227 5.99 -9.00 -8.99
CA SER A 227 7.42 -9.31 -8.98
C SER A 227 7.66 -10.71 -8.40
N PRO A 228 8.61 -11.51 -8.94
CA PRO A 228 8.94 -12.84 -8.42
C PRO A 228 9.29 -12.81 -6.93
N ARG A 229 9.87 -11.69 -6.47
CA ARG A 229 10.19 -11.47 -5.07
C ARG A 229 8.95 -11.37 -4.19
N LEU A 230 7.98 -10.53 -4.55
CA LEU A 230 6.74 -10.36 -3.77
C LEU A 230 5.95 -11.68 -3.73
N VAL A 231 5.89 -12.38 -4.87
CA VAL A 231 5.29 -13.72 -4.96
C VAL A 231 5.96 -14.66 -3.96
N LYS A 232 7.29 -14.72 -3.93
CA LYS A 232 8.03 -15.53 -2.97
C LYS A 232 7.72 -15.14 -1.52
N GLU A 233 7.74 -13.85 -1.20
CA GLU A 233 7.42 -13.36 0.15
C GLU A 233 6.01 -13.80 0.59
N TYR A 234 5.01 -13.75 -0.29
CA TYR A 234 3.65 -14.20 0.02
C TYR A 234 3.52 -15.73 0.11
N LEU A 235 4.22 -16.49 -0.72
CA LEU A 235 4.28 -17.94 -0.59
C LEU A 235 4.92 -18.35 0.75
N ASP A 236 5.92 -17.61 1.21
CA ASP A 236 6.55 -17.83 2.51
C ASP A 236 5.59 -17.51 3.66
N ILE A 237 4.77 -16.45 3.56
CA ILE A 237 3.66 -16.20 4.51
C ILE A 237 2.68 -17.36 4.54
N ILE A 238 2.23 -17.85 3.37
CA ILE A 238 1.26 -18.96 3.28
C ILE A 238 1.82 -20.22 3.94
N LYS A 239 3.11 -20.52 3.74
CA LYS A 239 3.78 -21.66 4.38
C LYS A 239 3.92 -21.45 5.90
N ALA A 240 4.31 -20.26 6.33
CA ALA A 240 4.47 -19.94 7.74
C ALA A 240 3.13 -19.94 8.49
N ALA A 241 2.06 -19.45 7.87
CA ALA A 241 0.72 -19.41 8.43
C ALA A 241 0.19 -20.81 8.77
N LYS A 242 0.63 -21.87 8.08
CA LYS A 242 0.27 -23.27 8.42
C LYS A 242 0.87 -23.75 9.75
N ARG A 243 1.84 -23.03 10.33
CA ARG A 243 2.49 -23.38 11.60
C ARG A 243 1.96 -22.59 12.79
N ASP A 244 1.13 -21.58 12.52
CA ASP A 244 0.52 -20.70 13.51
C ASP A 244 -1.00 -20.88 13.41
N GLU A 245 -1.61 -21.46 14.44
CA GLU A 245 -3.03 -21.83 14.42
C GLU A 245 -3.95 -20.63 14.14
N MET A 246 -3.61 -19.46 14.70
CA MET A 246 -4.40 -18.24 14.50
C MET A 246 -4.35 -17.79 13.04
N LYS A 247 -3.14 -17.71 12.47
CA LYS A 247 -2.94 -17.31 11.07
C LYS A 247 -3.51 -18.34 10.11
N GLN A 248 -3.42 -19.63 10.44
CA GLN A 248 -3.99 -20.72 9.66
C GLN A 248 -5.51 -20.59 9.57
N ARG A 249 -6.19 -20.39 10.71
CA ARG A 249 -7.65 -20.19 10.76
C ARG A 249 -8.09 -19.00 9.91
N ARG A 250 -7.35 -17.88 9.99
CA ARG A 250 -7.66 -16.69 9.18
C ARG A 250 -7.45 -16.92 7.69
N LEU A 251 -6.37 -17.62 7.32
CA LEU A 251 -6.07 -17.99 5.93
C LEU A 251 -7.14 -18.92 5.35
N GLU A 252 -7.60 -19.91 6.11
CA GLU A 252 -8.67 -20.81 5.66
C GLU A 252 -10.00 -20.07 5.50
N SER A 253 -10.36 -19.21 6.46
CA SER A 253 -11.54 -18.33 6.34
C SER A 253 -11.49 -17.47 5.07
N MET A 254 -10.33 -16.88 4.76
CA MET A 254 -10.12 -16.11 3.54
C MET A 254 -10.27 -16.98 2.27
N LYS A 255 -9.72 -18.19 2.27
CA LYS A 255 -9.85 -19.15 1.17
C LYS A 255 -11.31 -19.57 0.94
N GLU A 256 -12.06 -19.86 2.00
CA GLU A 256 -13.48 -20.22 1.91
C GLU A 256 -14.31 -19.09 1.32
N GLN A 257 -14.07 -17.85 1.75
CA GLN A 257 -14.72 -16.65 1.20
C GLN A 257 -14.45 -16.50 -0.30
N LEU A 258 -13.20 -16.68 -0.73
CA LEU A 258 -12.82 -16.58 -2.14
C LEU A 258 -13.46 -17.69 -2.99
N LEU A 259 -13.49 -18.93 -2.48
CA LEU A 259 -14.14 -20.06 -3.16
C LEU A 259 -15.66 -19.88 -3.26
N TRP A 260 -16.29 -19.32 -2.21
CA TRP A 260 -17.71 -19.00 -2.23
C TRP A 260 -18.03 -17.93 -3.27
N LEU A 261 -17.28 -16.81 -3.28
CA LEU A 261 -17.48 -15.73 -4.26
C LEU A 261 -17.38 -16.26 -5.70
N ARG A 262 -16.40 -17.13 -5.99
CA ARG A 262 -16.26 -17.76 -7.30
C ARG A 262 -17.48 -18.62 -7.66
N ARG A 263 -17.98 -19.44 -6.74
CA ARG A 263 -19.17 -20.27 -6.99
C ARG A 263 -20.41 -19.42 -7.24
N SER A 264 -20.63 -18.38 -6.44
CA SER A 264 -21.76 -17.46 -6.60
C SER A 264 -21.72 -16.76 -7.97
N GLN A 265 -20.55 -16.32 -8.43
CA GLN A 265 -20.41 -15.74 -9.76
C GLN A 265 -20.67 -16.74 -10.89
N VAL A 266 -20.28 -18.01 -10.74
CA VAL A 266 -20.57 -19.06 -11.74
C VAL A 266 -22.07 -19.40 -11.78
N VAL A 267 -22.75 -19.36 -10.64
CA VAL A 267 -24.20 -19.56 -10.55
C VAL A 267 -24.96 -18.41 -11.22
N ASP A 268 -24.51 -17.16 -11.01
CA ASP A 268 -25.09 -15.98 -11.67
C ASP A 268 -24.81 -15.97 -13.17
N PHE A 269 -23.61 -16.41 -13.61
CA PHE A 269 -23.26 -16.52 -15.03
C PHE A 269 -24.10 -17.58 -15.77
N LYS A 270 -24.47 -18.68 -15.11
CA LYS A 270 -25.39 -19.68 -15.69
C LYS A 270 -26.85 -19.21 -15.72
N LYS A 271 -27.23 -18.23 -14.90
CA LYS A 271 -28.58 -17.65 -14.88
C LYS A 271 -28.73 -16.40 -15.76
N SER A 272 -27.64 -15.81 -16.21
CA SER A 272 -27.63 -14.59 -17.03
C SER A 272 -27.08 -14.87 -18.43
N HIS A 273 -27.99 -15.07 -19.40
CA HIS A 273 -27.75 -14.71 -20.79
C HIS A 273 -28.18 -13.26 -21.07
N SER A 274 -28.24 -12.40 -20.05
CA SER A 274 -28.53 -10.98 -20.26
C SER A 274 -28.02 -10.13 -19.08
N CYS A 275 -27.15 -9.17 -19.41
CA CYS A 275 -26.59 -8.11 -18.58
C CYS A 275 -25.44 -8.47 -17.60
N MET A 276 -24.25 -8.00 -17.98
CA MET A 276 -23.02 -7.86 -17.18
C MET A 276 -23.08 -6.67 -16.23
N VAL A 277 -22.80 -6.86 -14.93
CA VAL A 277 -22.06 -5.89 -14.09
C VAL A 277 -21.36 -6.64 -12.95
N TRP A 278 -20.04 -6.50 -12.83
CA TRP A 278 -19.25 -6.99 -11.69
C TRP A 278 -19.43 -6.07 -10.47
N ARG A 279 -19.91 -6.62 -9.34
CA ARG A 279 -19.86 -5.97 -8.02
C ARG A 279 -18.79 -6.66 -7.16
N LEU A 280 -17.81 -5.90 -6.69
CA LEU A 280 -16.92 -6.28 -5.59
C LEU A 280 -16.89 -5.13 -4.56
N ILE A 281 -16.85 -5.54 -3.30
CA ILE A 281 -17.06 -4.77 -2.06
C ILE A 281 -15.86 -3.90 -1.68
#